data_AF-A0A1S8BFC5-F1
#
_entry.id   AF-A0A1S8BFC5-F1
#
_cell.length_a   1.000
_cell.length_b   1.000
_cell.length_c   1.000
_cell.angle_alpha   90.00
_cell.angle_beta   90.00
_cell.angle_gamma   90.00
#
_symmetry.space_group_name_H-M   'P 1'
#
loop_
_entity.id
_entity.type
_entity.pdbx_description
1 polymer ?
#
loop_
_entity_poly.entity_id
_entity_poly.type
_entity_poly.pdbx_seq_one_letter_code
_entity_poly.pdbx_strand_id
1 'polypeptide(L)'
;MSSTLRDLSPELVEHLIDLYFEWEQPWYQVVDEALFRDSRQSNGRYFSPLLLYCILAVASRYSDRPEVRSDPQDPNTAGIIFLEHAEALLHFDLKWPSVTTIQSLAIMAVLYVAIGSDAAGWLHHGMAIRMMLDKGLNMDSTIVIGSSGLPLEEIRLRRHIYWTLYCSDKLWASYTGRVCTMLVRIAFAIYVPFPTLTGMFL
;
A
#
# COMPACT_ATOMS: atom_id res chain seq x y z
N MET A 1 0.18 26.64 -1.67
CA MET A 1 1.00 26.43 -2.88
C MET A 1 1.30 24.95 -2.93
N SER A 2 0.81 24.23 -3.95
CA SER A 2 0.94 22.77 -4.01
C SER A 2 2.38 22.41 -4.36
N SER A 3 3.16 21.94 -3.38
CA SER A 3 4.56 21.55 -3.54
C SER A 3 4.65 20.21 -4.27
N THR A 4 5.22 20.20 -5.46
CA THR A 4 5.49 18.98 -6.22
C THR A 4 6.68 18.22 -5.62
N LEU A 5 6.88 16.93 -5.94
CA LEU A 5 8.07 16.16 -5.51
C LEU A 5 9.41 16.87 -5.73
N ARG A 6 9.48 17.80 -6.70
CA ARG A 6 10.69 18.58 -7.00
C ARG A 6 11.01 19.64 -5.96
N ASP A 7 10.01 20.03 -5.16
CA ASP A 7 10.10 21.07 -4.14
C ASP A 7 10.43 20.49 -2.76
N LEU A 8 10.41 19.16 -2.61
CA LEU A 8 10.76 18.46 -1.37
C LEU A 8 12.27 18.24 -1.30
N SER A 9 12.85 18.45 -0.11
CA SER A 9 14.26 18.12 0.11
C SER A 9 14.44 16.58 -0.04
N PRO A 10 15.51 16.11 -0.69
CA PRO A 10 15.79 14.67 -0.76
C PRO A 10 15.89 14.03 0.62
N GLU A 11 16.39 14.78 1.61
CA GLU A 11 16.52 14.36 3.01
C GLU A 11 15.16 14.13 3.67
N LEU A 12 14.17 15.00 3.44
CA LEU A 12 12.80 14.77 3.93
C LEU A 12 12.17 13.54 3.27
N VAL A 13 12.38 13.36 1.96
CA VAL A 13 11.84 12.21 1.23
C VAL A 13 12.40 10.90 1.78
N GLU A 14 13.73 10.79 1.99
CA GLU A 14 14.31 9.59 2.59
C GLU A 14 13.83 9.38 4.03
N HIS A 15 13.80 10.42 4.85
CA HIS A 15 13.28 10.35 6.23
C HIS A 15 11.88 9.76 6.31
N LEU A 16 10.97 10.18 5.43
CA LEU A 16 9.62 9.66 5.37
C LEU A 16 9.55 8.23 4.83
N ILE A 17 10.38 7.88 3.83
CA ILE A 17 10.45 6.49 3.34
C ILE A 17 10.93 5.55 4.46
N ASP A 18 11.94 5.96 5.22
CA ASP A 18 12.46 5.18 6.34
C ASP A 18 11.38 5.00 7.42
N LEU A 19 10.65 6.06 7.77
CA LEU A 19 9.53 5.98 8.73
C LEU A 19 8.39 5.06 8.26
N TYR A 20 8.08 5.03 6.97
CA TYR A 20 7.06 4.12 6.44
C TYR A 20 7.45 2.66 6.67
N PHE A 21 8.68 2.29 6.32
CA PHE A 21 9.14 0.91 6.47
C PHE A 21 9.37 0.52 7.94
N GLU A 22 9.73 1.46 8.79
CA GLU A 22 9.85 1.25 10.24
C GLU A 22 8.49 1.06 10.93
N TRP A 23 7.50 1.91 10.64
CA TRP A 23 6.26 1.99 11.46
C TRP A 23 4.99 1.47 10.79
N GLU A 24 4.87 1.56 9.46
CA GLU A 24 3.67 1.10 8.72
C GLU A 24 3.82 -0.34 8.24
N GLN A 25 4.96 -0.67 7.62
CA GLN A 25 5.18 -1.96 6.98
C GLN A 25 4.99 -3.17 7.93
N PRO A 26 5.42 -3.16 9.22
CA PRO A 26 5.33 -4.35 10.06
C PRO A 26 3.94 -4.98 10.18
N TRP A 27 2.88 -4.18 10.07
CA TRP A 27 1.49 -4.65 10.14
C TRP A 27 0.74 -4.54 8.81
N TYR A 28 1.23 -3.74 7.85
CA TYR A 28 0.59 -3.54 6.54
C TYR A 28 1.56 -3.77 5.37
N GLN A 29 1.94 -5.04 5.16
CA GLN A 29 2.99 -5.48 4.22
C GLN A 29 2.57 -5.48 2.74
N VAL A 30 2.01 -4.38 2.23
CA VAL A 30 1.68 -4.26 0.79
C VAL A 30 2.89 -3.89 -0.07
N VAL A 31 3.94 -3.30 0.50
CA VAL A 31 5.18 -2.92 -0.20
C VAL A 31 6.36 -3.74 0.31
N ASP A 32 7.22 -4.19 -0.60
CA ASP A 32 8.53 -4.76 -0.27
C ASP A 32 9.59 -3.66 -0.41
N GLU A 33 10.31 -3.38 0.67
CA GLU A 33 11.25 -2.26 0.76
C GLU A 33 12.38 -2.37 -0.26
N ALA A 34 13.00 -3.55 -0.39
CA ALA A 34 14.12 -3.75 -1.29
C ALA A 34 13.69 -3.54 -2.75
N LEU A 35 12.55 -4.12 -3.14
CA LEU A 35 11.97 -3.93 -4.48
C LEU A 35 11.60 -2.48 -4.76
N PHE A 36 11.03 -1.78 -3.78
CA PHE A 36 10.65 -0.39 -3.91
C PHE A 36 11.87 0.52 -4.08
N ARG A 37 12.88 0.40 -3.21
CA ARG A 37 14.09 1.23 -3.26
C ARG A 37 14.90 0.99 -4.53
N ASP A 38 15.05 -0.26 -4.95
CA ASP A 38 15.70 -0.61 -6.21
C ASP A 38 14.93 -0.04 -7.42
N SER A 39 13.60 -0.22 -7.44
CA SER A 39 12.75 0.32 -8.52
C SER A 39 12.74 1.84 -8.57
N ARG A 40 12.88 2.53 -7.44
CA ARG A 40 12.96 4.00 -7.39
C ARG A 40 14.24 4.52 -8.04
N GLN A 41 15.34 3.79 -7.94
CA GLN A 41 16.62 4.16 -8.56
C GLN A 41 16.66 3.77 -10.05
N SER A 42 16.11 2.61 -10.39
CA SER A 42 16.15 2.04 -11.75
C SER A 42 14.96 2.41 -12.62
N ASN A 43 13.98 3.14 -12.09
CA ASN A 43 12.66 3.34 -12.70
C ASN A 43 11.97 1.99 -13.02
N GLY A 44 12.09 1.05 -12.08
CA GLY A 44 11.54 -0.30 -12.13
C GLY A 44 10.04 -0.37 -11.82
N ARG A 45 9.45 -1.54 -12.06
CA ARG A 45 7.99 -1.76 -12.00
C ARG A 45 7.36 -1.73 -10.59
N TYR A 46 8.17 -1.73 -9.53
CA TYR A 46 7.70 -1.69 -8.14
C TYR A 46 7.76 -0.28 -7.54
N PHE A 47 7.95 0.73 -8.39
CA PHE A 47 7.91 2.13 -8.03
C PHE A 47 6.95 2.88 -8.96
N SER A 48 6.20 3.82 -8.41
CA SER A 48 5.52 4.87 -9.18
C SER A 48 5.46 6.16 -8.36
N PRO A 49 5.33 7.33 -9.01
CA PRO A 49 5.10 8.58 -8.30
C PRO A 49 3.89 8.53 -7.38
N LEU A 50 2.80 7.87 -7.81
CA LEU A 50 1.60 7.65 -6.99
C LEU A 50 1.95 6.92 -5.69
N LEU A 51 2.67 5.80 -5.79
CA LEU A 51 3.06 5.00 -4.62
C LEU A 51 3.95 5.79 -3.68
N LEU A 52 4.91 6.55 -4.23
CA LEU A 52 5.77 7.41 -3.43
C LEU A 52 4.95 8.42 -2.63
N TYR A 53 4.04 9.17 -3.25
CA TYR A 53 3.22 10.13 -2.53
C TYR A 53 2.35 9.46 -1.45
N CYS A 54 1.81 8.27 -1.69
CA CYS A 54 1.06 7.53 -0.67
C CYS A 54 1.93 7.16 0.53
N ILE A 55 3.16 6.69 0.28
CA ILE A 55 4.17 6.39 1.31
C ILE A 55 4.49 7.64 2.12
N LEU A 56 4.81 8.76 1.45
CA LEU A 56 5.10 10.03 2.12
C LEU A 56 3.91 10.52 2.95
N ALA A 57 2.68 10.36 2.44
CA ALA A 57 1.47 10.81 3.11
C ALA A 57 1.21 10.05 4.41
N VAL A 58 1.30 8.71 4.40
CA VAL A 58 1.14 7.90 5.62
C VAL A 58 2.31 8.12 6.58
N ALA A 59 3.55 8.11 6.08
CA ALA A 59 4.75 8.30 6.90
C ALA A 59 4.79 9.65 7.64
N SER A 60 4.19 10.69 7.07
CA SER A 60 4.11 12.01 7.69
C SER A 60 3.48 11.97 9.07
N ARG A 61 2.60 11.00 9.33
CA ARG A 61 1.96 10.82 10.64
C ARG A 61 2.89 10.26 11.71
N TYR A 62 4.00 9.66 11.30
CA TYR A 62 5.07 9.17 12.19
C TYR A 62 6.21 10.18 12.34
N SER A 63 6.08 11.38 11.74
CA SER A 63 7.11 12.41 11.75
C SER A 63 6.71 13.60 12.64
N ASP A 64 7.64 14.06 13.46
CA ASP A 64 7.46 15.29 14.26
C ASP A 64 7.75 16.57 13.46
N ARG A 65 8.20 16.46 12.20
CA ARG A 65 8.59 17.61 11.39
C ARG A 65 7.37 18.48 11.01
N PRO A 66 7.36 19.79 11.29
CA PRO A 66 6.22 20.63 10.93
C PRO A 66 6.01 20.80 9.41
N GLU A 67 7.05 20.63 8.60
CA GLU A 67 7.01 20.79 7.14
C GLU A 67 6.14 19.76 6.42
N VAL A 68 5.77 18.66 7.07
CA VAL A 68 4.86 17.64 6.51
C VAL A 68 3.39 17.92 6.82
N ARG A 69 3.08 19.01 7.53
CA ARG A 69 1.74 19.39 7.99
C ARG A 69 1.22 20.55 7.16
N SER A 70 -0.05 20.48 6.73
CA SER A 70 -0.70 21.62 6.07
C SER A 70 -0.89 22.79 7.04
N ASP A 71 -1.12 22.50 8.33
CA ASP A 71 -1.03 23.45 9.43
C ASP A 71 0.11 23.01 10.36
N PRO A 72 1.23 23.76 10.43
CA PRO A 72 2.36 23.43 11.30
C PRO A 72 1.99 23.20 12.78
N GLN A 73 0.88 23.79 13.26
CA GLN A 73 0.41 23.69 14.64
C GLN A 73 -0.58 22.53 14.88
N ASP A 74 -1.12 21.92 13.82
CA ASP A 74 -2.05 20.79 13.94
C ASP A 74 -1.41 19.48 13.41
N PRO A 75 -1.00 18.56 14.30
CA PRO A 75 -0.42 17.28 13.89
C PRO A 75 -1.39 16.40 13.11
N ASN A 76 -2.71 16.62 13.19
CA ASN A 76 -3.69 15.84 12.42
C ASN A 76 -3.64 16.15 10.93
N THR A 77 -3.03 17.28 10.53
CA THR A 77 -2.88 17.68 9.13
C THR A 77 -1.65 17.08 8.44
N ALA A 78 -0.86 16.27 9.17
CA ALA A 78 0.32 15.62 8.62
C ALA A 78 -0.04 14.72 7.41
N GLY A 79 0.65 14.93 6.30
CA GLY A 79 0.52 14.11 5.08
C GLY A 79 -0.62 14.49 4.14
N ILE A 80 -1.51 15.43 4.50
CA ILE A 80 -2.65 15.84 3.66
C ILE A 80 -2.18 16.36 2.30
N ILE A 81 -1.12 17.18 2.27
CA ILE A 81 -0.56 17.71 1.02
C ILE A 81 -0.13 16.57 0.08
N PHE A 82 0.47 15.51 0.62
CA PHE A 82 0.90 14.37 -0.19
C PHE A 82 -0.29 13.52 -0.67
N LEU A 83 -1.35 13.40 0.15
CA LEU A 83 -2.59 12.75 -0.26
C LEU A 83 -3.26 13.47 -1.45
N GLU A 84 -3.34 14.79 -1.42
CA GLU A 84 -3.91 15.59 -2.54
C GLU A 84 -3.17 15.31 -3.87
N HIS A 85 -1.84 15.16 -3.81
CA HIS A 85 -1.05 14.79 -4.98
C HIS A 85 -1.28 13.33 -5.41
N ALA A 86 -1.41 12.41 -4.47
CA ALA A 86 -1.74 11.02 -4.75
C ALA A 86 -3.11 10.89 -5.42
N GLU A 87 -4.13 11.61 -4.95
CA GLU A 87 -5.46 11.65 -5.58
C GLU A 87 -5.38 12.10 -7.05
N ALA A 88 -4.63 13.16 -7.32
CA ALA A 88 -4.44 13.65 -8.69
C ALA A 88 -3.78 12.60 -9.60
N LEU A 89 -2.76 11.89 -9.10
CA LEU A 89 -2.07 10.84 -9.85
C LEU A 89 -2.92 9.58 -10.05
N LEU A 90 -3.72 9.22 -9.04
CA LEU A 90 -4.58 8.03 -9.06
C LEU A 90 -5.54 8.07 -10.26
N HIS A 91 -6.10 9.25 -10.58
CA HIS A 91 -6.98 9.40 -11.76
C HIS A 91 -6.33 8.95 -13.08
N PHE A 92 -5.01 9.08 -13.22
CA PHE A 92 -4.28 8.62 -14.40
C PHE A 92 -3.96 7.13 -14.32
N ASP A 93 -3.46 6.66 -13.17
CA ASP A 93 -3.08 5.26 -12.96
C ASP A 93 -4.27 4.30 -13.06
N LEU A 94 -5.48 4.75 -12.72
CA LEU A 94 -6.71 3.97 -12.85
C LEU A 94 -7.04 3.54 -14.29
N LYS A 95 -6.49 4.21 -15.30
CA LYS A 95 -6.66 3.79 -16.71
C LYS A 95 -5.87 2.52 -17.03
N TRP A 96 -4.73 2.33 -16.38
CA TRP A 96 -3.81 1.23 -16.61
C TRP A 96 -3.21 0.74 -15.29
N PRO A 97 -4.03 0.14 -14.41
CA PRO A 97 -3.62 -0.17 -13.05
C PRO A 97 -2.48 -1.20 -13.04
N SER A 98 -1.49 -0.96 -12.21
CA SER A 98 -0.32 -1.82 -11.99
C SER A 98 -0.33 -2.41 -10.56
N VAL A 99 0.73 -3.13 -10.18
CA VAL A 99 0.92 -3.55 -8.79
C VAL A 99 1.06 -2.34 -7.85
N THR A 100 1.73 -1.27 -8.31
CA THR A 100 1.90 -0.05 -7.52
C THR A 100 0.59 0.70 -7.35
N THR A 101 -0.35 0.61 -8.30
CA THR A 101 -1.71 1.13 -8.12
C THR A 101 -2.46 0.41 -7.00
N ILE A 102 -2.35 -0.93 -6.92
CA ILE A 102 -2.94 -1.73 -5.83
C ILE A 102 -2.36 -1.30 -4.48
N GLN A 103 -1.02 -1.22 -4.40
CA GLN A 103 -0.31 -0.80 -3.19
C GLN A 103 -0.72 0.61 -2.76
N SER A 104 -0.81 1.54 -3.71
CA SER A 104 -1.21 2.93 -3.45
C SER A 104 -2.62 3.02 -2.92
N LEU A 105 -3.59 2.35 -3.55
CA LEU A 105 -4.97 2.30 -3.07
C LEU A 105 -5.09 1.71 -1.66
N ALA A 106 -4.30 0.68 -1.38
CA ALA A 106 -4.24 0.05 -0.07
C ALA A 106 -3.72 1.02 1.01
N ILE A 107 -2.69 1.81 0.70
CA ILE A 107 -2.09 2.80 1.62
C ILE A 107 -3.01 4.03 1.77
N MET A 108 -3.59 4.53 0.68
CA MET A 108 -4.57 5.63 0.72
C MET A 108 -5.77 5.26 1.59
N ALA A 109 -6.22 4.01 1.55
CA ALA A 109 -7.31 3.55 2.40
C ALA A 109 -7.01 3.77 3.89
N VAL A 110 -5.82 3.35 4.36
CA VAL A 110 -5.36 3.56 5.73
C VAL A 110 -5.34 5.06 6.07
N LEU A 111 -4.80 5.88 5.17
CA LEU A 111 -4.70 7.32 5.41
C LEU A 111 -6.07 7.99 5.54
N TYR A 112 -7.03 7.66 4.68
CA TYR A 112 -8.38 8.23 4.77
C TYR A 112 -9.06 7.91 6.09
N VAL A 113 -8.93 6.68 6.61
CA VAL A 113 -9.44 6.34 7.94
C VAL A 113 -8.71 7.13 9.02
N ALA A 114 -7.40 7.27 8.92
CA ALA A 114 -6.60 8.00 9.90
C ALA A 114 -6.96 9.51 9.99
N ILE A 115 -7.56 10.08 8.95
CA ILE A 115 -8.07 11.46 8.92
C ILE A 115 -9.60 11.54 9.06
N GLY A 116 -10.27 10.45 9.43
CA GLY A 116 -11.71 10.40 9.70
C GLY A 116 -12.62 10.33 8.47
N SER A 117 -12.06 10.02 7.29
CA SER A 117 -12.79 9.84 6.02
C SER A 117 -13.06 8.37 5.71
N ASP A 118 -13.71 7.67 6.64
CA ASP A 118 -13.92 6.22 6.59
C ASP A 118 -14.59 5.71 5.30
N ALA A 119 -15.51 6.50 4.74
CA ALA A 119 -16.19 6.17 3.49
C ALA A 119 -15.21 6.16 2.30
N ALA A 120 -14.31 7.14 2.22
CA ALA A 120 -13.26 7.16 1.20
C ALA A 120 -12.28 6.00 1.41
N GLY A 121 -11.88 5.75 2.67
CA GLY A 121 -11.01 4.62 3.01
C GLY A 121 -11.59 3.29 2.54
N TRP A 122 -12.88 3.05 2.81
CA TRP A 122 -13.59 1.85 2.38
C TRP A 122 -13.61 1.66 0.86
N LEU A 123 -13.88 2.72 0.10
CA LEU A 123 -13.91 2.67 -1.36
C LEU A 123 -12.53 2.34 -1.95
N HIS A 124 -11.47 2.99 -1.47
CA HIS A 124 -10.11 2.74 -1.92
C HIS A 124 -9.64 1.32 -1.57
N HIS A 125 -10.01 0.83 -0.37
CA HIS A 125 -9.72 -0.54 0.04
C HIS A 125 -10.40 -1.57 -0.89
N GLY A 126 -11.70 -1.36 -1.19
CA GLY A 126 -12.44 -2.21 -2.12
C GLY A 126 -11.87 -2.21 -3.54
N MET A 127 -11.38 -1.05 -4.02
CA MET A 127 -10.69 -0.96 -5.31
C MET A 127 -9.39 -1.76 -5.32
N ALA A 128 -8.58 -1.65 -4.27
CA ALA A 128 -7.34 -2.42 -4.12
C ALA A 128 -7.62 -3.93 -4.18
N ILE A 129 -8.60 -4.42 -3.41
CA ILE A 129 -9.03 -5.83 -3.41
C ILE A 129 -9.46 -6.28 -4.81
N ARG A 130 -10.32 -5.50 -5.48
CA ARG A 130 -10.85 -5.88 -6.79
C ARG A 130 -9.73 -6.00 -7.83
N MET A 131 -8.78 -5.07 -7.85
CA MET A 131 -7.64 -5.10 -8.77
C MET A 131 -6.65 -6.22 -8.44
N MET A 132 -6.41 -6.48 -7.15
CA MET A 132 -5.58 -7.60 -6.70
C MET A 132 -6.12 -8.94 -7.19
N LEU A 133 -7.43 -9.15 -7.09
CA LEU A 133 -8.10 -10.35 -7.59
C LEU A 133 -8.09 -10.42 -9.13
N ASP A 134 -8.35 -9.31 -9.82
CA ASP A 134 -8.30 -9.24 -11.29
C ASP A 134 -6.92 -9.61 -11.85
N LYS A 135 -5.85 -9.17 -11.18
CA LYS A 135 -4.47 -9.51 -11.52
C LYS A 135 -4.03 -10.91 -11.04
N GLY A 136 -4.91 -11.65 -10.36
CA GLY A 136 -4.63 -13.02 -9.94
C GLY A 136 -3.59 -13.16 -8.85
N LEU A 137 -3.39 -12.13 -8.01
CA LEU A 137 -2.41 -12.19 -6.90
C LEU A 137 -2.81 -13.22 -5.83
N ASN A 138 -4.07 -13.64 -5.83
CA ASN A 138 -4.61 -14.70 -4.99
C ASN A 138 -4.34 -16.13 -5.52
N MET A 139 -3.82 -16.27 -6.74
CA MET A 139 -3.57 -17.58 -7.35
C MET A 139 -2.18 -18.12 -7.01
N ASP A 140 -2.01 -19.44 -7.08
CA ASP A 140 -0.71 -20.07 -6.87
C ASP A 140 0.16 -19.75 -8.07
N SER A 141 1.26 -19.04 -7.82
CA SER A 141 2.28 -18.81 -8.83
C SER A 141 2.88 -20.10 -9.37
N THR A 142 2.83 -21.21 -8.60
CA THR A 142 3.33 -22.52 -9.02
C THR A 142 2.38 -23.28 -9.96
N ILE A 143 1.08 -22.96 -9.93
CA ILE A 143 0.05 -23.62 -10.75
C ILE A 143 -0.21 -22.87 -12.06
N VAL A 144 -0.07 -21.54 -12.04
CA VAL A 144 -0.47 -20.67 -13.17
C VAL A 144 0.59 -20.60 -14.28
N ILE A 145 1.86 -20.90 -13.98
CA ILE A 145 2.97 -20.58 -14.89
C ILE A 145 3.77 -21.84 -15.17
N GLY A 146 3.35 -22.58 -16.19
CA GLY A 146 4.14 -23.65 -16.77
C GLY A 146 5.55 -23.15 -17.12
N SER A 147 6.56 -23.80 -16.56
CA SER A 147 7.96 -23.83 -16.99
C SER A 147 8.80 -22.54 -17.06
N SER A 148 8.25 -21.34 -16.90
CA SER A 148 9.02 -20.09 -16.75
C SER A 148 8.55 -19.32 -15.51
N GLY A 149 8.87 -19.85 -14.33
CA GLY A 149 8.38 -19.34 -13.05
C GLY A 149 8.72 -17.86 -12.81
N LEU A 150 7.81 -17.15 -12.15
CA LEU A 150 8.08 -15.79 -11.65
C LEU A 150 9.29 -15.81 -10.69
N PRO A 151 10.06 -14.72 -10.62
CA PRO A 151 11.09 -14.58 -9.61
C PRO A 151 10.51 -14.72 -8.20
N LEU A 152 11.30 -15.30 -7.28
CA LEU A 152 10.84 -15.64 -5.93
C LEU A 152 10.37 -14.40 -5.15
N GLU A 153 11.05 -13.27 -5.34
CA GLU A 153 10.68 -11.99 -4.78
C GLU A 153 9.31 -11.50 -5.25
N GLU A 154 8.95 -11.73 -6.51
CA GLU A 154 7.62 -11.40 -7.02
C GLU A 154 6.55 -12.31 -6.40
N ILE A 155 6.83 -13.60 -6.26
CA ILE A 155 5.92 -14.55 -5.61
C ILE A 155 5.65 -14.13 -4.16
N ARG A 156 6.70 -13.76 -3.41
CA ARG A 156 6.59 -13.27 -2.04
C ARG A 156 5.77 -11.98 -1.97
N LEU A 157 6.06 -11.00 -2.83
CA LEU A 157 5.32 -9.74 -2.85
C LEU A 157 3.82 -9.96 -3.13
N ARG A 158 3.47 -10.78 -4.13
CA ARG A 158 2.07 -11.11 -4.45
C ARG A 158 1.35 -11.73 -3.25
N ARG A 159 2.03 -12.66 -2.56
CA ARG A 159 1.52 -13.30 -1.35
C ARG A 159 1.32 -12.31 -0.20
N HIS A 160 2.28 -11.41 0.04
CA HIS A 160 2.15 -10.38 1.07
C HIS A 160 1.02 -9.41 0.79
N ILE A 161 0.87 -8.93 -0.45
CA ILE A 161 -0.25 -8.07 -0.85
C ILE A 161 -1.59 -8.77 -0.61
N TYR A 162 -1.72 -10.03 -1.04
CA TYR A 162 -2.95 -10.80 -0.84
C TYR A 162 -3.31 -10.95 0.64
N TRP A 163 -2.37 -11.42 1.47
CA TRP A 163 -2.64 -11.67 2.89
C TRP A 163 -2.87 -10.37 3.66
N THR A 164 -2.14 -9.30 3.33
CA THR A 164 -2.36 -7.98 3.95
C THR A 164 -3.78 -7.49 3.67
N LEU A 165 -4.20 -7.51 2.40
CA LEU A 165 -5.56 -7.08 2.02
C LEU A 165 -6.65 -8.00 2.59
N TYR A 166 -6.40 -9.31 2.69
CA TYR A 166 -7.32 -10.24 3.33
C TYR A 166 -7.49 -9.95 4.82
N CYS A 167 -6.39 -9.78 5.55
CA CYS A 167 -6.41 -9.51 6.98
C CYS A 167 -7.05 -8.15 7.27
N SER A 168 -6.71 -7.12 6.48
CA SER A 168 -7.34 -5.81 6.62
C SER A 168 -8.83 -5.86 6.29
N ASP A 169 -9.29 -6.58 5.27
CA ASP A 169 -10.74 -6.71 5.00
C ASP A 169 -11.52 -7.25 6.22
N LYS A 170 -10.92 -8.16 7.01
CA LYS A 170 -11.49 -8.63 8.29
C LYS A 170 -11.50 -7.56 9.36
N LEU A 171 -10.38 -6.84 9.52
CA LEU A 171 -10.26 -5.75 10.48
C LEU A 171 -11.27 -4.64 10.19
N TRP A 172 -11.39 -4.23 8.93
CA TRP A 172 -12.29 -3.18 8.48
C TRP A 172 -13.77 -3.57 8.61
N ALA A 173 -14.10 -4.81 8.26
CA ALA A 173 -15.44 -5.36 8.48
C ALA A 173 -15.81 -5.32 9.97
N SER A 174 -14.88 -5.71 10.84
CA SER A 174 -15.09 -5.71 12.29
C SER A 174 -15.23 -4.29 12.85
N TYR A 175 -14.36 -3.35 12.42
CA TYR A 175 -14.38 -1.94 12.83
C TYR A 175 -15.68 -1.24 12.41
N THR A 176 -16.18 -1.52 11.20
CA THR A 176 -17.33 -0.81 10.64
C THR A 176 -18.67 -1.54 10.75
N GLY A 177 -18.68 -2.77 11.27
CA GLY A 177 -19.87 -3.63 11.32
C GLY A 177 -20.35 -4.12 9.94
N ARG A 178 -19.51 -4.02 8.91
CA ARG A 178 -19.83 -4.43 7.53
C ARG A 178 -19.46 -5.88 7.27
N VAL A 179 -19.98 -6.44 6.18
CA VAL A 179 -19.60 -7.78 5.72
C VAL A 179 -18.23 -7.71 5.03
N CYS A 180 -17.39 -8.72 5.26
CA CYS A 180 -16.11 -8.87 4.58
C CYS A 180 -16.30 -9.02 3.06
N THR A 181 -15.49 -8.32 2.28
CA THR A 181 -15.47 -8.43 0.81
C THR A 181 -14.82 -9.74 0.36
N MET A 182 -13.76 -10.17 1.05
CA MET A 182 -13.03 -11.40 0.75
C MET A 182 -13.61 -12.57 1.54
N LEU A 183 -14.36 -13.45 0.88
CA LEU A 183 -14.95 -14.63 1.54
C LEU A 183 -13.89 -15.67 1.91
N VAL A 184 -14.15 -16.42 2.98
CA VAL A 184 -13.25 -17.47 3.53
C VAL A 184 -13.13 -18.70 2.60
N ARG A 185 -13.85 -18.74 1.47
CA ARG A 185 -13.80 -19.83 0.48
C ARG A 185 -13.73 -19.28 -0.93
N ILE A 186 -12.59 -19.47 -1.59
CA ILE A 186 -12.53 -19.58 -3.04
C ILE A 186 -12.39 -21.08 -3.32
N ALA A 187 -13.46 -21.71 -3.78
CA ALA A 187 -13.37 -23.03 -4.39
C ALA A 187 -12.30 -22.93 -5.50
N PHE A 188 -11.26 -23.76 -5.42
CA PHE A 188 -10.03 -23.81 -6.23
C PHE A 188 -8.81 -22.97 -5.78
N ALA A 189 -8.84 -22.26 -4.65
CA ALA A 189 -7.64 -21.64 -4.07
C ALA A 189 -7.01 -22.52 -2.97
N ILE A 190 -5.97 -23.28 -3.37
CA ILE A 190 -4.75 -23.71 -2.66
C ILE A 190 -4.79 -23.85 -1.12
N TYR A 191 -4.23 -24.98 -0.69
CA TYR A 191 -3.65 -25.22 0.63
C TYR A 191 -2.44 -24.28 0.87
N VAL A 192 -2.66 -22.97 1.06
CA VAL A 192 -1.58 -22.05 1.43
C VAL A 192 -1.42 -22.15 2.94
N PRO A 193 -0.32 -22.71 3.47
CA PRO A 193 -0.12 -22.76 4.90
C PRO A 193 -0.12 -21.33 5.45
N PHE A 194 -0.79 -21.14 6.59
CA PHE A 194 -0.75 -19.89 7.34
C PHE A 194 0.69 -19.36 7.42
N PRO A 195 0.90 -18.03 7.34
CA PRO A 195 2.22 -17.47 7.60
C PRO A 195 2.70 -17.98 8.96
N THR A 196 3.82 -18.70 8.96
CA THR A 196 4.43 -19.18 10.20
C THR A 196 5.04 -17.97 10.90
N LEU A 197 4.85 -17.88 12.22
CA LEU A 197 5.22 -16.76 13.08
C LEU A 197 6.73 -16.42 13.09
N THR A 198 7.55 -17.14 12.33
CA THR A 198 9.02 -17.05 12.32
C THR A 198 9.59 -15.82 11.60
N GLY A 199 8.76 -14.89 11.11
CA GLY A 199 9.22 -13.68 10.41
C GLY A 199 8.47 -12.40 10.77
N MET A 200 7.69 -12.40 11.86
CA MET A 200 6.90 -11.23 12.28
C MET A 200 7.56 -10.42 13.41
N PHE A 201 8.72 -10.86 13.90
CA PHE A 201 9.49 -10.20 14.96
C PHE A 201 10.98 -10.46 14.79
N LEU A 202 11.61 -9.87 13.78
CA LEU A 202 13.04 -9.53 13.78
C LEU A 202 13.25 -8.32 12.88
#